data_AF-A0A7V6Z226-F1
#
_entry.id   AF-A0A7V6Z226-F1
#
_cell.length_a   1.000
_cell.length_b   1.000
_cell.length_c   1.000
_cell.angle_alpha   90.00
_cell.angle_beta   90.00
_cell.angle_gamma   90.00
#
_symmetry.space_group_name_H-M   'P 1'
#
loop_
_entity.id
_entity.type
_entity.pdbx_description
1 polymer ?
#
loop_
_entity_poly.entity_id
_entity_poly.type
_entity_poly.pdbx_seq_one_letter_code
_entity_poly.pdbx_strand_id
1 'polypeptide(L)'
;MDIIFNCPKCEQELEVDVSGAGTQIECPSCGETIVIPHVGTKGTRTSGADTSGRLPVSPTPGPVNPIALSAAAKVERHLKVPVHDKPAESLITKPLPPLEAAAKESDKKIRVKTIRHTDCMEVGHDKFDEVVSNFLAKVGEHNIINISPMTYTHLDIGTQKLLTDYAIMIVYRG
;
A
#
# COMPACT_ATOMS: atom_id res chain seq x y z
N MET A 1 15.31 10.49 16.61
CA MET A 1 15.97 9.43 15.81
C MET A 1 15.08 8.24 15.98
N ASP A 2 14.66 7.63 14.89
CA ASP A 2 13.49 6.75 14.95
C ASP A 2 13.88 5.31 14.69
N ILE A 3 13.27 4.40 15.46
CA ILE A 3 13.42 2.95 15.34
C ILE A 3 12.18 2.44 14.61
N ILE A 4 12.41 1.86 13.42
CA ILE A 4 11.39 1.16 12.66
C ILE A 4 11.50 -0.32 12.97
N PHE A 5 10.38 -0.93 13.38
CA PHE A 5 10.26 -2.36 13.67
C PHE A 5 8.85 -2.89 13.39
N ASN A 6 8.70 -4.20 13.26
CA ASN A 6 7.41 -4.84 12.96
C ASN A 6 6.78 -5.45 14.21
N CYS A 7 5.46 -5.29 14.36
CA CYS A 7 4.69 -5.93 15.43
C CYS A 7 4.73 -7.46 15.30
N PRO A 8 5.00 -8.23 16.38
CA PRO A 8 5.05 -9.68 16.32
C PRO A 8 3.68 -10.38 16.12
N LYS A 9 2.56 -9.68 16.33
CA LYS A 9 1.21 -10.26 16.26
C LYS A 9 0.48 -9.99 14.93
N CYS A 10 0.67 -8.81 14.37
CA CYS A 10 -0.02 -8.39 13.14
C CYS A 10 0.94 -7.96 12.02
N GLU A 11 2.25 -8.06 12.23
CA GLU A 11 3.33 -7.70 11.29
C GLU A 11 3.34 -6.24 10.84
N GLN A 12 2.49 -5.40 11.44
CA GLN A 12 2.42 -3.97 11.19
C GLN A 12 3.76 -3.29 11.48
N GLU A 13 4.24 -2.50 10.52
CA GLU A 13 5.40 -1.63 10.70
C GLU A 13 5.04 -0.46 11.63
N LEU A 14 5.87 -0.25 12.65
CA LEU A 14 5.74 0.78 13.67
C LEU A 14 7.03 1.58 13.77
N GLU A 15 6.89 2.88 13.96
CA GLU A 15 7.99 3.83 14.11
C GLU A 15 7.86 4.53 15.47
N VAL A 16 8.94 4.50 16.24
CA VAL A 16 9.02 5.10 17.58
C VAL A 16 10.37 5.76 17.78
N ASP A 17 10.41 6.86 18.53
CA ASP A 17 11.69 7.50 18.86
C ASP A 17 12.56 6.58 19.73
N VAL A 18 13.88 6.70 19.59
CA VAL A 18 14.88 5.96 20.38
C VAL A 18 14.67 6.06 21.89
N SER A 19 14.07 7.14 22.36
CA SER A 19 13.74 7.34 23.77
C SER A 19 12.70 6.33 24.30
N GLY A 20 11.94 5.69 23.40
CA GLY A 20 10.98 4.64 23.71
C GLY A 20 11.58 3.24 23.83
N ALA A 21 12.87 3.05 23.52
CA ALA A 21 13.49 1.72 23.54
C ALA A 21 13.37 1.02 24.91
N GLY A 22 12.89 -0.22 24.92
CA GLY A 22 12.66 -1.00 26.14
C GLY A 22 11.34 -0.70 26.86
N THR A 23 10.52 0.23 26.38
CA THR A 23 9.19 0.50 26.95
C THR A 23 8.11 -0.38 26.31
N GLN A 24 7.00 -0.57 27.03
CA GLN A 24 5.82 -1.29 26.55
C GLN A 24 4.82 -0.30 25.95
N ILE A 25 4.37 -0.58 24.73
CA ILE A 25 3.35 0.21 24.02
C ILE A 25 2.24 -0.71 23.50
N GLU A 26 1.04 -0.15 23.30
CA GLU A 26 -0.07 -0.87 22.67
C GLU A 26 -0.02 -0.71 21.15
N CYS A 27 -0.10 -1.82 20.41
CA CYS A 27 -0.14 -1.77 18.95
C CYS A 27 -1.49 -1.20 18.46
N PRO A 28 -1.50 -0.13 17.64
CA PRO A 28 -2.74 0.48 17.16
C PRO A 28 -3.55 -0.41 16.20
N SER A 29 -2.92 -1.41 15.58
CA SER A 29 -3.56 -2.29 14.61
C SER A 29 -4.20 -3.54 15.25
N CYS A 30 -3.64 -4.07 16.34
CA CYS A 30 -4.11 -5.31 16.95
C CYS A 30 -4.40 -5.23 18.45
N GLY A 31 -4.10 -4.10 19.10
CA GLY A 31 -4.34 -3.87 20.52
C GLY A 31 -3.52 -4.76 21.46
N GLU A 32 -2.37 -5.25 21.01
CA GLU A 32 -1.47 -6.06 21.82
C GLU A 32 -0.34 -5.21 22.40
N THR A 33 0.00 -5.46 23.66
CA THR A 33 1.16 -4.86 24.33
C THR A 33 2.46 -5.41 23.75
N ILE A 34 3.28 -4.55 23.15
CA ILE A 34 4.58 -4.91 22.55
C ILE A 34 5.72 -4.15 23.24
N VAL A 35 6.89 -4.78 23.32
CA VAL A 35 8.12 -4.15 23.85
C VAL A 35 8.93 -3.58 22.69
N ILE A 36 9.29 -2.30 22.78
CA ILE A 36 10.08 -1.63 21.74
C ILE A 36 11.52 -2.18 21.78
N PRO A 37 12.04 -2.72 20.66
CA PRO A 37 13.40 -3.24 20.58
C PRO A 37 14.45 -2.11 20.60
N HIS A 38 15.63 -2.39 21.14
CA HIS A 38 16.76 -1.47 21.08
C HIS A 38 17.32 -1.34 19.66
N VAL A 39 17.89 -0.17 19.36
CA VAL A 39 18.67 0.07 18.14
C VAL A 39 19.77 -1.00 17.97
N GLY A 40 19.84 -1.62 16.79
CA GLY A 40 20.84 -2.66 16.48
C GLY A 40 20.40 -4.11 16.77
N THR A 41 19.17 -4.33 17.27
CA THR A 41 18.59 -5.68 17.35
C THR A 41 18.24 -6.20 15.96
N LYS A 42 18.39 -7.52 15.71
CA LYS A 42 18.01 -8.14 14.43
C LYS A 42 16.54 -7.80 14.10
N GLY A 43 16.31 -7.09 12.99
CA GLY A 43 14.98 -6.69 12.53
C GLY A 43 14.61 -5.23 12.75
N THR A 44 15.49 -4.39 13.31
CA THR A 44 15.26 -2.94 13.43
C THR A 44 16.03 -2.15 12.36
N ARG A 45 15.41 -1.07 11.86
CA ARG A 45 16.06 -0.07 11.00
C ARG A 45 15.99 1.29 11.67
N THR A 46 16.98 2.16 11.45
CA THR A 46 16.98 3.52 12.00
C THR A 46 16.83 4.54 10.89
N SER A 47 15.81 5.39 10.99
CA SER A 47 15.61 6.54 10.12
C SER A 47 16.40 7.71 10.71
N GLY A 48 17.48 8.12 10.06
CA GLY A 48 18.22 9.34 10.45
C GLY A 48 19.73 9.23 10.60
N ALA A 49 20.38 8.14 10.15
CA ALA A 49 21.81 8.18 9.84
C ALA A 49 21.98 8.49 8.35
N ASP A 50 22.24 9.77 8.09
CA ASP A 50 23.02 10.28 6.97
C ASP A 50 23.84 9.22 6.25
N THR A 51 23.52 9.03 4.96
CA THR A 51 24.34 8.25 4.02
C THR A 51 25.59 9.04 3.62
N SER A 52 26.38 9.43 4.62
CA SER A 52 27.77 9.83 4.45
C SER A 52 28.59 8.72 5.07
N GLY A 53 28.89 7.69 4.29
CA GLY A 53 29.76 6.59 4.70
C GLY A 53 31.11 7.10 5.19
N ARG A 54 31.24 7.29 6.49
CA ARG A 54 32.52 7.49 7.19
C ARG A 54 32.55 6.61 8.43
N LEU A 55 33.16 5.44 8.23
CA LEU A 55 33.78 4.68 9.31
C LEU A 55 34.88 5.54 9.96
N PRO A 56 35.19 5.35 11.26
CA PRO A 56 36.22 6.12 11.94
C PRO A 56 37.60 5.68 11.44
N VAL A 57 38.38 6.61 10.87
CA VAL A 57 39.78 6.36 10.49
C VAL A 57 40.68 7.12 11.46
N SER A 58 41.38 6.37 12.31
CA SER A 58 42.63 6.78 12.96
C SER A 58 43.83 6.36 12.08
N PRO A 59 45.02 6.98 12.23
CA PRO A 59 45.93 7.26 11.11
C PRO A 59 46.99 6.16 10.85
N THR A 60 47.75 6.33 9.74
CA THR A 60 49.06 5.73 9.33
C THR A 60 49.07 4.67 8.20
N PRO A 61 50.22 4.46 7.51
CA PRO A 61 50.48 4.84 6.12
C PRO A 61 50.31 3.69 5.12
N GLY A 62 50.00 4.02 3.85
CA GLY A 62 49.40 3.12 2.87
C GLY A 62 50.23 1.89 2.41
N PRO A 63 49.58 0.87 1.81
CA PRO A 63 50.26 -0.31 1.31
C PRO A 63 50.54 -0.23 -0.20
N VAL A 64 51.78 -0.56 -0.55
CA VAL A 64 52.22 -0.88 -1.91
C VAL A 64 51.59 -2.20 -2.38
N ASN A 65 51.06 -2.23 -3.61
CA ASN A 65 50.43 -3.43 -4.15
C ASN A 65 51.50 -4.50 -4.55
N PRO A 66 51.43 -5.74 -4.02
CA PRO A 66 52.43 -6.80 -4.25
C PRO A 66 52.42 -7.42 -5.67
N ILE A 67 51.47 -7.01 -6.52
CA ILE A 67 51.33 -7.49 -7.91
C ILE A 67 52.49 -7.03 -8.82
N ALA A 68 53.18 -5.95 -8.46
CA ALA A 68 54.25 -5.38 -9.30
C ALA A 68 55.54 -6.23 -9.36
N LEU A 69 55.66 -7.28 -8.54
CA LEU A 69 56.90 -8.08 -8.41
C LEU A 69 56.83 -9.48 -9.06
N SER A 70 55.72 -9.84 -9.72
CA SER A 70 55.59 -11.17 -10.33
C SER A 70 56.06 -11.21 -11.79
N ALA A 71 56.97 -12.14 -12.11
CA ALA A 71 57.52 -12.40 -13.46
C ALA A 71 56.49 -12.82 -14.53
N ALA A 72 55.21 -12.98 -14.18
CA ALA A 72 54.10 -13.25 -15.09
C ALA A 72 53.48 -11.96 -15.70
N ALA A 73 53.94 -10.76 -15.31
CA ALA A 73 53.36 -9.49 -15.73
C ALA A 73 53.56 -9.13 -17.22
N LYS A 74 54.25 -9.97 -18.01
CA LYS A 74 54.62 -9.67 -19.42
C LYS A 74 54.06 -10.64 -20.46
N VAL A 75 53.01 -11.40 -20.15
CA VAL A 75 52.31 -12.21 -21.14
C VAL A 75 51.11 -11.44 -21.67
N GLU A 76 51.27 -10.79 -22.82
CA GLU A 76 50.18 -10.13 -23.56
C GLU A 76 49.17 -11.17 -24.05
N ARG A 77 48.07 -11.34 -23.30
CA ARG A 77 46.93 -12.13 -23.75
C ARG A 77 46.03 -11.26 -24.62
N HIS A 78 46.16 -11.41 -25.93
CA HIS A 78 45.21 -10.87 -26.89
C HIS A 78 43.90 -11.66 -26.85
N LEU A 79 43.05 -11.32 -25.89
CA LEU A 79 41.70 -11.88 -25.75
C LEU A 79 40.79 -11.21 -26.79
N LYS A 80 40.36 -11.96 -27.81
CA LYS A 80 39.30 -11.51 -28.72
C LYS A 80 37.95 -11.68 -28.03
N VAL A 81 37.38 -10.58 -27.55
CA VAL A 81 36.00 -10.56 -27.08
C VAL A 81 35.09 -10.47 -28.32
N PRO A 82 34.16 -11.41 -28.54
CA PRO A 82 33.15 -11.27 -29.59
C PRO A 82 32.31 -10.01 -29.32
N VAL A 83 32.43 -9.01 -30.17
CA VAL A 83 31.59 -7.81 -30.13
C VAL A 83 30.29 -8.17 -30.84
N HIS A 84 29.17 -8.18 -30.11
CA HIS A 84 27.87 -8.43 -30.71
C HIS A 84 27.34 -7.10 -31.28
N ASP A 85 27.07 -7.04 -32.59
CA ASP A 85 26.51 -5.85 -33.27
C ASP A 85 25.06 -5.49 -32.91
N LYS A 86 24.46 -6.16 -31.92
CA LYS A 86 23.11 -5.85 -31.47
C LYS A 86 23.17 -4.81 -30.36
N PRO A 87 22.32 -3.77 -30.39
CA PRO A 87 22.23 -2.82 -29.30
C PRO A 87 21.91 -3.57 -28.00
N ALA A 88 22.64 -3.24 -26.93
CA ALA A 88 22.44 -3.87 -25.63
C ALA A 88 20.97 -3.70 -25.19
N GLU A 89 20.29 -4.81 -24.99
CA GLU A 89 18.91 -4.80 -24.53
C GLU A 89 18.88 -4.23 -23.10
N SER A 90 18.25 -3.07 -22.94
CA SER A 90 18.13 -2.39 -21.67
C SER A 90 17.18 -3.19 -20.76
N LEU A 91 17.74 -4.07 -19.94
CA LEU A 91 17.03 -4.84 -18.90
C LEU A 91 16.52 -3.98 -17.73
N ILE A 92 16.68 -2.66 -17.80
CA ILE A 92 16.11 -1.73 -16.83
C ILE A 92 14.68 -1.44 -17.28
N THR A 93 13.74 -2.23 -16.78
CA THR A 93 12.32 -1.89 -16.83
C THR A 93 12.16 -0.53 -16.16
N LYS A 94 11.66 0.45 -16.93
CA LYS A 94 11.35 1.79 -16.43
C LYS A 94 10.58 1.63 -15.11
N PRO A 95 11.06 2.24 -14.00
CA PRO A 95 10.36 2.15 -12.72
C PRO A 95 8.92 2.58 -12.93
N LEU A 96 7.98 1.77 -12.42
CA LEU A 96 6.57 2.12 -12.45
C LEU A 96 6.42 3.55 -11.89
N PRO A 97 5.57 4.39 -12.49
CA PRO A 97 5.33 5.73 -12.01
C PRO A 97 5.05 5.71 -10.50
N PRO A 98 5.49 6.74 -9.74
CA PRO A 98 5.18 6.84 -8.32
C PRO A 98 3.68 6.69 -8.09
N LEU A 99 3.26 6.05 -7.00
CA LEU A 99 1.85 5.84 -6.64
C LEU A 99 0.98 7.11 -6.78
N GLU A 100 1.58 8.28 -6.56
CA GLU A 100 1.00 9.60 -6.74
C GLU A 100 0.54 9.93 -8.18
N ALA A 101 1.16 9.33 -9.20
CA ALA A 101 0.76 9.46 -10.60
C ALA A 101 -0.38 8.49 -10.98
N ALA A 102 -0.49 7.34 -10.31
CA ALA A 102 -1.63 6.43 -10.42
C ALA A 102 -2.87 6.94 -9.65
N ALA A 103 -2.67 7.77 -8.63
CA ALA A 103 -3.74 8.46 -7.91
C ALA A 103 -4.52 9.44 -8.80
N LYS A 104 -3.89 10.01 -9.84
CA LYS A 104 -4.55 10.95 -10.77
C LYS A 104 -5.42 10.28 -11.85
N GLU A 105 -5.24 8.99 -12.13
CA GLU A 105 -6.20 8.23 -12.98
C GLU A 105 -7.38 7.68 -12.17
N SER A 106 -7.29 7.68 -10.83
CA SER A 106 -8.23 7.01 -9.93
C SER A 106 -9.06 7.97 -9.05
N ASP A 107 -9.23 9.23 -9.48
CA ASP A 107 -9.98 10.33 -8.82
C ASP A 107 -11.50 10.07 -8.66
N LYS A 108 -11.93 8.81 -8.73
CA LYS A 108 -13.28 8.39 -8.38
C LYS A 108 -13.42 8.35 -6.87
N LYS A 109 -13.99 9.43 -6.32
CA LYS A 109 -14.32 9.55 -4.91
C LYS A 109 -15.26 8.40 -4.49
N ILE A 110 -15.08 7.90 -3.27
CA ILE A 110 -16.01 6.92 -2.71
C ILE A 110 -17.34 7.64 -2.44
N ARG A 111 -18.43 7.06 -2.96
CA ARG A 111 -19.81 7.51 -2.83
C ARG A 111 -20.69 6.40 -2.28
N VAL A 112 -21.81 6.81 -1.69
CA VAL A 112 -22.83 5.90 -1.16
C VAL A 112 -24.16 6.27 -1.80
N LYS A 113 -24.91 5.26 -2.26
CA LYS A 113 -26.28 5.40 -2.74
C LYS A 113 -27.17 4.39 -2.02
N THR A 114 -28.21 4.89 -1.37
CA THR A 114 -29.29 4.06 -0.85
C THR A 114 -30.46 4.12 -1.82
N ILE A 115 -31.00 2.95 -2.18
CA ILE A 115 -32.19 2.80 -3.00
C ILE A 115 -33.22 2.07 -2.13
N ARG A 116 -34.34 2.74 -1.82
CA ARG A 116 -35.43 2.18 -1.03
C ARG A 116 -36.48 1.57 -1.95
N HIS A 117 -37.08 0.45 -1.52
CA HIS A 117 -38.18 -0.18 -2.26
C HIS A 117 -39.34 0.77 -2.49
N THR A 118 -39.77 1.49 -1.44
CA THR A 118 -40.85 2.50 -1.53
C THR A 118 -40.62 3.56 -2.62
N ASP A 119 -39.36 3.98 -2.83
CA ASP A 119 -39.03 5.03 -3.82
C ASP A 119 -39.11 4.51 -5.27
N CYS A 120 -39.20 3.19 -5.46
CA CYS A 120 -39.24 2.54 -6.77
C CYS A 120 -40.66 2.08 -7.16
N MET A 121 -41.67 2.42 -6.35
CA MET A 121 -43.07 2.12 -6.63
C MET A 121 -43.66 3.19 -7.55
N GLU A 122 -43.88 2.85 -8.83
CA GLU A 122 -44.45 3.74 -9.83
C GLU A 122 -45.81 3.23 -10.31
N VAL A 123 -46.89 3.98 -10.04
CA VAL A 123 -48.26 3.64 -10.47
C VAL A 123 -48.69 2.23 -10.04
N GLY A 124 -48.24 1.79 -8.86
CA GLY A 124 -48.53 0.45 -8.33
C GLY A 124 -47.67 -0.68 -8.91
N HIS A 125 -46.74 -0.36 -9.82
CA HIS A 125 -45.75 -1.31 -10.30
C HIS A 125 -44.45 -1.17 -9.53
N ASP A 126 -43.92 -2.32 -9.09
CA ASP A 126 -42.61 -2.42 -8.47
C ASP A 126 -41.53 -2.41 -9.56
N LYS A 127 -40.70 -1.36 -9.56
CA LYS A 127 -39.56 -1.20 -10.47
C LYS A 127 -38.22 -1.29 -9.74
N PHE A 128 -38.19 -1.81 -8.52
CA PHE A 128 -36.99 -1.83 -7.69
C PHE A 128 -35.80 -2.48 -8.42
N ASP A 129 -36.01 -3.67 -8.98
CA ASP A 129 -34.96 -4.39 -9.70
C ASP A 129 -34.47 -3.63 -10.94
N GLU A 130 -35.38 -2.97 -11.66
CA GLU A 130 -35.02 -2.14 -12.83
C GLU A 130 -34.16 -0.94 -12.40
N VAL A 131 -34.56 -0.21 -11.36
CA VAL A 131 -33.82 0.95 -10.84
C VAL A 131 -32.43 0.55 -10.35
N VAL A 132 -32.35 -0.54 -9.58
CA VAL A 132 -31.08 -1.06 -9.06
C VAL A 132 -30.18 -1.53 -10.21
N SER A 133 -30.71 -2.31 -11.16
CA SER A 133 -29.95 -2.79 -12.33
C SER A 133 -29.43 -1.63 -13.18
N ASN A 134 -30.26 -0.63 -13.44
CA ASN A 134 -29.87 0.57 -14.18
C ASN A 134 -28.78 1.37 -13.46
N PHE A 135 -28.83 1.43 -12.12
CA PHE A 135 -27.79 2.07 -11.34
C PHE A 135 -26.47 1.30 -11.42
N LEU A 136 -26.50 -0.02 -11.22
CA LEU A 136 -25.31 -0.87 -11.31
C LEU A 136 -24.67 -0.83 -12.71
N ALA A 137 -25.48 -0.84 -13.77
CA ALA A 137 -25.01 -0.70 -15.15
C ALA A 137 -24.32 0.65 -15.41
N LYS A 138 -24.86 1.75 -14.86
CA LYS A 138 -24.26 3.10 -14.98
C LYS A 138 -22.93 3.22 -14.23
N VAL A 139 -22.85 2.63 -13.04
CA VAL A 139 -21.64 2.67 -12.22
C VAL A 139 -20.55 1.76 -12.79
N GLY A 140 -20.93 0.58 -13.28
CA GLY A 140 -20.01 -0.44 -13.77
C GLY A 140 -19.43 -1.29 -12.63
N GLU A 141 -19.27 -2.57 -12.89
CA GLU A 141 -18.86 -3.59 -11.91
C GLU A 141 -17.56 -3.25 -11.18
N HIS A 142 -16.56 -2.75 -11.90
CA HIS A 142 -15.24 -2.40 -11.36
C HIS A 142 -15.27 -1.26 -10.34
N ASN A 143 -16.34 -0.46 -10.33
CA ASN A 143 -16.49 0.67 -9.42
C ASN A 143 -17.31 0.32 -8.18
N ILE A 144 -17.94 -0.86 -8.12
CA ILE A 144 -18.71 -1.29 -6.96
C ILE A 144 -17.76 -1.77 -5.86
N ILE A 145 -17.92 -1.24 -4.66
CA ILE A 145 -17.14 -1.61 -3.46
C ILE A 145 -17.95 -2.56 -2.59
N ASN A 146 -19.23 -2.25 -2.35
CA ASN A 146 -20.10 -3.04 -1.49
C ASN A 146 -21.57 -2.87 -1.88
N ILE A 147 -22.36 -3.93 -1.69
CA ILE A 147 -23.81 -3.93 -1.85
C ILE A 147 -24.40 -4.60 -0.60
N SER A 148 -25.09 -3.84 0.23
CA SER A 148 -25.66 -4.32 1.50
C SER A 148 -27.19 -4.18 1.49
N PRO A 149 -27.95 -5.26 1.68
CA PRO A 149 -29.38 -5.16 1.93
C PRO A 149 -29.64 -4.61 3.34
N MET A 150 -30.74 -3.88 3.49
CA MET A 150 -31.15 -3.27 4.76
C MET A 150 -32.67 -3.36 4.88
N THR A 151 -33.17 -3.77 6.04
CA THR A 151 -34.60 -3.73 6.37
C THR A 151 -34.83 -2.58 7.34
N TYR A 152 -35.88 -1.78 7.11
CA TYR A 152 -36.22 -0.65 7.97
C TYR A 152 -37.72 -0.54 8.16
N THR A 153 -38.15 0.18 9.20
CA THR A 153 -39.55 0.52 9.41
C THR A 153 -39.76 2.02 9.21
N HIS A 154 -40.85 2.40 8.56
CA HIS A 154 -41.22 3.80 8.40
C HIS A 154 -42.72 4.00 8.61
N LEU A 155 -43.10 5.21 8.98
CA LEU A 155 -44.50 5.60 9.07
C LEU A 155 -44.97 6.01 7.67
N ASP A 156 -45.89 5.25 7.09
CA ASP A 156 -46.49 5.62 5.81
C ASP A 156 -47.48 6.76 6.02
N ILE A 157 -47.36 7.79 5.17
CA ILE A 157 -48.15 9.01 5.26
C ILE A 157 -49.60 8.75 4.85
N GLY A 158 -49.85 7.79 3.95
CA GLY A 158 -51.20 7.46 3.49
C GLY A 158 -52.02 6.68 4.51
N THR A 159 -51.41 5.68 5.15
CA THR A 159 -52.10 4.76 6.06
C THR A 159 -51.90 5.05 7.55
N GLN A 160 -50.97 5.94 7.91
CA GLN A 160 -50.54 6.20 9.29
C GLN A 160 -50.11 4.93 10.05
N LYS A 161 -49.68 3.91 9.31
CA LYS A 161 -49.18 2.64 9.89
C LYS A 161 -47.67 2.57 9.76
N LEU A 162 -47.06 1.93 10.76
CA LEU A 162 -45.67 1.49 10.67
C LEU A 162 -45.61 0.33 9.68
N LEU A 163 -44.91 0.56 8.56
CA LEU A 163 -44.66 -0.44 7.54
C LEU A 163 -43.19 -0.83 7.58
N THR A 164 -42.95 -2.13 7.57
CA THR A 164 -41.62 -2.72 7.38
C THR A 164 -41.35 -2.79 5.90
N ASP A 165 -40.21 -2.26 5.48
CA ASP A 165 -39.76 -2.23 4.10
C ASP A 165 -38.26 -2.53 4.00
N TYR A 166 -37.75 -2.63 2.78
CA TYR A 166 -36.35 -2.95 2.50
C TYR A 166 -35.70 -1.95 1.54
N ALA A 167 -34.38 -1.90 1.60
CA ALA A 167 -33.54 -1.04 0.81
C ALA A 167 -32.21 -1.73 0.53
N ILE A 168 -31.47 -1.20 -0.43
CA ILE A 168 -30.10 -1.60 -0.72
C ILE A 168 -29.19 -0.39 -0.62
N MET A 169 -28.08 -0.54 0.10
CA MET A 169 -27.01 0.45 0.18
C MET A 169 -25.85 0.00 -0.69
N ILE A 170 -25.48 0.84 -1.64
CA ILE A 170 -24.41 0.57 -2.58
C ILE A 170 -23.28 1.57 -2.32
N VAL A 171 -22.11 1.07 -2.00
CA VAL A 171 -20.87 1.84 -1.88
C VAL A 171 -20.08 1.65 -3.17
N TYR A 172 -19.69 2.73 -3.82
CA TYR A 172 -19.04 2.70 -5.12
C TYR A 172 -18.07 3.85 -5.33
N ARG A 173 -17.21 3.75 -6.35
CA ARG A 173 -16.27 4.79 -6.77
C ARG A 173 -16.89 5.56 -7.95
N GLY A 174 -17.14 6.87 -7.81
CA GLY A 174 -17.71 7.68 -8.89
C GLY A 174 -17.63 9.18 -8.71
#